data_AF-A0A2A2AJK2-F1
#
_entry.id   AF-A0A2A2AJK2-F1
#
_cell.length_a   1.000
_cell.length_b   1.000
_cell.length_c   1.000
_cell.angle_alpha   90.00
_cell.angle_beta   90.00
_cell.angle_gamma   90.00
#
_symmetry.space_group_name_H-M   'P 1'
#
loop_
_entity.id
_entity.type
_entity.pdbx_description
1 polymer ?
#
loop_
_entity_poly.entity_id
_entity_poly.type
_entity_poly.pdbx_seq_one_letter_code
_entity_poly.pdbx_strand_id
1 'polypeptide(L)'
;MKTAAHSTARPAGAMPAGNAGIWGRRRSFQAHSRRAPSRGSQSAVAPPPRALGRSIRAALPLGLGCAGSHYNSPPIGSDMPALILEAPSHLLPAPSPWAFVRSADGQTVSDSGHSPVGLLPVPGKGTEVVLVLPVQDVSWHWVRLPQIALRDRARLRAVLQGLLEDQLLDEPEQLHFALEPQARAGAPCWVAVCQAERLQAHVTALAQQGLQVQRIVPAFAPPPQEPTDASDAAPAAAALYAIGTEDDPWLVAVGASQGGSAPAPQAGGVLALPLTASAAALDCVAQPGASVQAEPALYQLAQQRLGRPVQLLEPPQRLLQAAQSPWNLAQFQFANSGRDRLGQNLNKGLQNFLHAPAWRWARWGAALLVLVQLAGIQLWAWQARRDLQQLHAQVDAVFRSTFPKVAVVVDAPRQMRQELQRLQQQSGALTPGSFEVLAGAAGLGLPEDMRPQELHYENAQLRLGGLPQGSELLQQWEDGLAAQGLLAQWHEGRLQIEPAPTTPTRGQP
;
A
#
# COMPACT_ATOMS: atom_id res chain seq x y z
N MET A 1 50.20 -42.70 29.25
CA MET A 1 51.63 -42.93 29.52
C MET A 1 52.14 -44.02 28.58
N LYS A 2 53.04 -43.67 27.65
CA LYS A 2 54.04 -44.49 26.91
C LYS A 2 54.39 -43.75 25.61
N THR A 3 55.45 -42.93 25.63
CA THR A 3 56.83 -43.20 25.15
C THR A 3 56.99 -43.38 23.64
N ALA A 4 57.96 -42.62 23.12
CA ALA A 4 58.35 -42.41 21.74
C ALA A 4 59.30 -43.49 21.17
N ALA A 5 59.39 -43.56 19.83
CA ALA A 5 60.59 -43.88 19.02
C ALA A 5 60.20 -43.73 17.52
N HIS A 6 60.71 -42.75 16.77
CA HIS A 6 61.91 -42.82 15.90
C HIS A 6 61.99 -44.05 14.97
N SER A 7 61.88 -43.82 13.66
CA SER A 7 62.74 -44.50 12.66
C SER A 7 62.71 -43.80 11.30
N THR A 8 63.88 -43.28 10.93
CA THR A 8 64.33 -42.84 9.61
C THR A 8 64.48 -44.01 8.63
N ALA A 9 64.13 -43.82 7.35
CA ALA A 9 64.82 -44.50 6.23
C ALA A 9 64.53 -43.80 4.88
N ARG A 10 65.59 -43.32 4.25
CA ARG A 10 65.72 -42.95 2.82
C ARG A 10 66.90 -43.77 2.29
N PRO A 11 66.82 -44.40 1.11
CA PRO A 11 67.70 -44.00 0.00
C PRO A 11 66.99 -44.10 -1.37
N ALA A 12 67.12 -43.15 -2.30
CA ALA A 12 68.20 -42.96 -3.29
C ALA A 12 68.07 -43.84 -4.57
N GLY A 13 68.17 -43.17 -5.72
CA GLY A 13 68.34 -43.74 -7.07
C GLY A 13 67.10 -43.59 -7.97
N ALA A 14 67.15 -43.14 -9.22
CA ALA A 14 68.20 -42.61 -10.07
C ALA A 14 67.52 -41.94 -11.29
N MET A 15 68.07 -40.82 -11.76
CA MET A 15 67.87 -40.28 -13.11
C MET A 15 68.63 -41.17 -14.12
N PRO A 16 68.25 -41.21 -15.42
CA PRO A 16 68.82 -40.28 -16.41
C PRO A 16 67.76 -39.78 -17.43
N ALA A 17 67.74 -38.49 -17.78
CA ALA A 17 68.55 -37.83 -18.82
C ALA A 17 68.01 -37.96 -20.25
N GLY A 18 68.05 -36.84 -20.98
CA GLY A 18 67.79 -36.76 -22.42
C GLY A 18 66.69 -35.76 -22.77
N ASN A 19 66.87 -34.58 -23.37
CA ASN A 19 67.97 -33.67 -23.70
C ASN A 19 67.47 -32.85 -24.93
N ALA A 20 67.91 -31.59 -25.00
CA ALA A 20 67.94 -30.70 -26.17
C ALA A 20 66.56 -30.28 -26.74
N GLY A 21 66.24 -29.01 -26.90
CA GLY A 21 67.05 -27.84 -27.26
C GLY A 21 66.28 -27.09 -28.35
N ILE A 22 66.51 -25.84 -28.74
CA ILE A 22 67.53 -24.84 -28.46
C ILE A 22 67.06 -23.60 -29.25
N TRP A 23 67.12 -22.42 -28.63
CA TRP A 23 67.51 -21.10 -29.19
C TRP A 23 66.65 -20.32 -30.21
N GLY A 24 66.63 -18.98 -29.99
CA GLY A 24 66.47 -18.01 -31.08
C GLY A 24 66.27 -16.53 -30.71
N ARG A 25 67.31 -15.89 -30.16
CA ARG A 25 67.64 -14.43 -30.09
C ARG A 25 66.79 -13.34 -30.81
N ARG A 26 66.64 -12.23 -30.05
CA ARG A 26 66.83 -10.78 -30.36
C ARG A 26 66.24 -10.18 -31.65
N ARG A 27 65.53 -9.03 -31.50
CA ARG A 27 66.02 -7.69 -31.90
C ARG A 27 65.06 -6.56 -31.46
N SER A 28 65.68 -5.48 -30.99
CA SER A 28 65.18 -4.13 -30.73
C SER A 28 64.72 -3.41 -32.00
N PHE A 29 63.70 -2.54 -31.93
CA PHE A 29 63.63 -1.32 -32.75
C PHE A 29 62.78 -0.23 -32.07
N GLN A 30 63.38 0.95 -31.91
CA GLN A 30 62.74 2.23 -31.60
C GLN A 30 62.05 2.78 -32.85
N ALA A 31 60.96 3.53 -32.68
CA ALA A 31 60.60 4.60 -33.61
C ALA A 31 59.80 5.71 -32.91
N HIS A 32 60.46 6.86 -32.75
CA HIS A 32 59.84 8.18 -32.59
C HIS A 32 59.44 8.71 -33.97
N SER A 33 58.27 9.37 -34.09
CA SER A 33 58.15 10.71 -34.70
C SER A 33 56.68 11.07 -34.98
N ARG A 34 56.20 12.17 -34.38
CA ARG A 34 55.17 13.04 -34.97
C ARG A 34 55.52 14.49 -34.65
N ARG A 35 55.77 15.30 -35.69
CA ARG A 35 55.73 16.76 -35.68
C ARG A 35 54.92 17.21 -36.92
N ALA A 36 54.06 18.20 -36.70
CA ALA A 36 53.14 18.87 -37.62
C ALA A 36 53.89 19.89 -38.55
N PRO A 37 53.28 20.94 -39.16
CA PRO A 37 51.88 21.28 -39.52
C PRO A 37 51.73 21.89 -40.96
N SER A 38 50.52 22.31 -41.38
CA SER A 38 50.18 23.70 -41.81
C SER A 38 49.13 23.87 -42.93
N ARG A 39 48.18 24.79 -42.63
CA ARG A 39 47.52 25.87 -43.43
C ARG A 39 46.97 25.65 -44.86
N GLY A 40 45.74 26.18 -45.01
CA GLY A 40 45.16 26.79 -46.22
C GLY A 40 43.66 26.42 -46.31
N SER A 41 42.69 27.29 -46.58
CA SER A 41 42.56 28.73 -46.79
C SER A 41 41.05 29.01 -46.89
N GLN A 42 40.62 30.18 -46.39
CA GLN A 42 39.25 30.68 -46.49
C GLN A 42 38.87 31.03 -47.93
N SER A 43 37.59 30.91 -48.31
CA SER A 43 36.93 31.92 -49.13
C SER A 43 35.43 31.89 -48.93
N ALA A 44 34.87 33.08 -48.72
CA ALA A 44 33.48 33.38 -48.43
C ALA A 44 32.69 33.66 -49.71
N VAL A 45 31.39 33.29 -49.73
CA VAL A 45 30.38 33.91 -50.60
C VAL A 45 29.06 34.03 -49.82
N ALA A 46 28.51 35.24 -49.80
CA ALA A 46 27.30 35.68 -49.11
C ALA A 46 26.03 35.53 -50.00
N PRO A 47 24.80 35.74 -49.47
CA PRO A 47 23.56 35.04 -49.88
C PRO A 47 22.57 35.89 -50.71
N PRO A 48 21.43 35.30 -51.12
CA PRO A 48 20.18 36.05 -51.34
C PRO A 48 18.96 35.49 -50.56
N PRO A 49 17.80 36.21 -50.56
CA PRO A 49 17.00 36.42 -49.34
C PRO A 49 15.52 35.97 -49.40
N ARG A 50 14.82 36.16 -48.26
CA ARG A 50 13.34 36.33 -48.06
C ARG A 50 12.47 35.07 -48.28
N ALA A 51 11.38 34.78 -47.57
CA ALA A 51 10.67 35.39 -46.44
C ALA A 51 9.58 34.40 -45.95
N LEU A 52 8.91 34.79 -44.85
CA LEU A 52 7.56 34.41 -44.39
C LEU A 52 7.38 33.10 -43.61
N GLY A 53 6.78 33.24 -42.41
CA GLY A 53 5.87 32.21 -41.89
C GLY A 53 5.90 31.98 -40.38
N ARG A 54 5.19 32.83 -39.64
CA ARG A 54 4.40 32.52 -38.42
C ARG A 54 4.65 31.19 -37.69
N SER A 55 4.89 31.29 -36.38
CA SER A 55 4.05 30.71 -35.30
C SER A 55 4.90 30.32 -34.09
N ILE A 56 4.93 31.20 -33.08
CA ILE A 56 5.41 30.86 -31.74
C ILE A 56 4.26 30.13 -31.06
N ARG A 57 4.33 28.80 -31.01
CA ARG A 57 3.57 27.99 -30.04
C ARG A 57 4.58 27.39 -29.06
N ALA A 58 4.66 28.03 -27.90
CA ALA A 58 5.23 27.45 -26.70
C ALA A 58 4.44 26.17 -26.36
N ALA A 59 5.09 25.02 -26.48
CA ALA A 59 4.60 23.76 -25.93
C ALA A 59 5.40 23.47 -24.66
N LEU A 60 4.79 23.79 -23.52
CA LEU A 60 5.15 23.21 -22.23
C LEU A 60 5.01 21.68 -22.33
N PRO A 61 6.00 20.88 -21.91
CA PRO A 61 5.72 19.50 -21.57
C PRO A 61 5.07 19.49 -20.18
N LEU A 62 3.73 19.51 -20.15
CA LEU A 62 2.96 18.96 -19.04
C LEU A 62 3.13 17.43 -19.07
N GLY A 63 4.30 16.96 -18.61
CA GLY A 63 4.50 15.57 -18.24
C GLY A 63 3.86 15.31 -16.89
N LEU A 64 2.56 15.05 -16.87
CA LEU A 64 1.91 14.33 -15.78
C LEU A 64 2.45 12.89 -15.78
N GLY A 65 3.66 12.72 -15.25
CA GLY A 65 4.23 11.44 -14.93
C GLY A 65 3.39 10.81 -13.82
N CYS A 66 2.67 9.75 -14.15
CA CYS A 66 1.97 8.92 -13.19
C CYS A 66 2.97 8.44 -12.13
N ALA A 67 2.81 8.94 -10.89
CA ALA A 67 3.61 8.55 -9.75
C ALA A 67 3.55 7.02 -9.58
N GLY A 68 4.72 6.37 -9.72
CA GLY A 68 4.91 4.99 -9.34
C GLY A 68 4.53 4.83 -7.87
N SER A 69 3.79 3.78 -7.56
CA SER A 69 3.43 3.46 -6.18
C SER A 69 4.70 2.99 -5.48
N HIS A 70 5.34 3.89 -4.74
CA HIS A 70 6.57 3.59 -4.00
C HIS A 70 6.24 2.76 -2.76
N TYR A 71 6.88 1.59 -2.66
CA TYR A 71 6.63 0.59 -1.60
C TYR A 71 7.16 1.00 -0.23
N ASN A 72 8.13 1.92 -0.17
CA ASN A 72 8.70 2.40 1.08
C ASN A 72 8.23 3.81 1.40
N SER A 73 7.79 3.97 2.64
CA SER A 73 7.72 5.28 3.30
C SER A 73 9.09 5.95 3.20
N PRO A 74 9.16 7.28 3.05
CA PRO A 74 10.42 7.97 3.25
C PRO A 74 10.97 7.64 4.66
N PRO A 75 12.31 7.70 4.86
CA PRO A 75 12.92 7.60 6.19
C PRO A 75 12.25 8.60 7.15
N ILE A 76 12.41 8.41 8.47
CA ILE A 76 11.86 9.35 9.48
C ILE A 76 12.08 10.76 8.96
N GLY A 77 11.00 11.49 8.71
CA GLY A 77 11.10 12.86 8.25
C GLY A 77 11.85 13.62 9.32
N SER A 78 12.97 14.25 8.94
CA SER A 78 13.61 15.28 9.74
C SER A 78 12.51 16.21 10.24
N ASP A 79 12.26 16.24 11.56
CA ASP A 79 11.23 17.00 12.30
C ASP A 79 10.03 16.21 12.86
N MET A 80 10.04 14.86 12.86
CA MET A 80 8.99 14.07 13.53
C MET A 80 9.46 13.38 14.81
N PRO A 81 8.71 13.48 15.94
CA PRO A 81 9.01 12.70 17.12
C PRO A 81 8.80 11.21 16.84
N ALA A 82 9.75 10.38 17.26
CA ALA A 82 9.74 8.94 17.05
C ALA A 82 10.00 8.19 18.36
N LEU A 83 9.28 7.09 18.55
CA LEU A 83 9.54 6.08 19.56
C LEU A 83 10.04 4.83 18.84
N ILE A 84 11.33 4.54 19.00
CA ILE A 84 12.03 3.46 18.34
C ILE A 84 12.20 2.32 19.35
N LEU A 85 11.81 1.11 18.97
CA LEU A 85 11.76 -0.06 19.83
C LEU A 85 12.53 -1.20 19.16
N GLU A 86 13.55 -1.76 19.80
CA GLU A 86 14.23 -2.96 19.32
C GLU A 86 13.60 -4.21 19.93
N ALA A 87 13.22 -5.16 19.07
CA ALA A 87 12.75 -6.46 19.51
C ALA A 87 13.91 -7.28 20.11
N PRO A 88 13.66 -8.07 21.17
CA PRO A 88 14.67 -8.99 21.69
C PRO A 88 15.02 -10.04 20.63
N SER A 89 16.32 -10.31 20.44
CA SER A 89 16.79 -11.33 19.49
C SER A 89 16.25 -12.70 19.84
N HIS A 90 16.01 -13.53 18.83
CA HIS A 90 15.50 -14.88 19.01
C HIS A 90 16.38 -15.83 19.81
N LEU A 91 17.66 -15.48 19.98
CA LEU A 91 18.64 -16.25 20.73
C LEU A 91 18.49 -16.04 22.24
N LEU A 92 17.77 -15.01 22.67
CA LEU A 92 17.59 -14.70 24.09
C LEU A 92 16.34 -15.41 24.66
N PRO A 93 16.40 -15.87 25.92
CA PRO A 93 15.26 -16.53 26.57
C PRO A 93 14.12 -15.53 26.89
N ALA A 94 12.88 -16.00 26.86
CA ALA A 94 11.71 -15.18 27.24
C ALA A 94 11.46 -15.20 28.76
N PRO A 95 11.05 -14.07 29.40
CA PRO A 95 10.86 -12.74 28.84
C PRO A 95 12.17 -11.93 28.80
N SER A 96 12.55 -11.46 27.61
CA SER A 96 13.69 -10.56 27.42
C SER A 96 13.26 -9.09 27.37
N PRO A 97 14.11 -8.17 27.89
CA PRO A 97 13.81 -6.74 27.84
C PRO A 97 13.89 -6.21 26.41
N TRP A 98 13.09 -5.20 26.12
CA TRP A 98 13.11 -4.44 24.87
C TRP A 98 13.98 -3.21 25.05
N ALA A 99 14.80 -2.86 24.07
CA ALA A 99 15.48 -1.58 24.05
C ALA A 99 14.53 -0.52 23.45
N PHE A 100 14.49 0.67 24.04
CA PHE A 100 13.70 1.77 23.52
C PHE A 100 14.53 3.04 23.41
N VAL A 101 14.19 3.87 22.43
CA VAL A 101 14.76 5.20 22.20
C VAL A 101 13.62 6.15 21.85
N ARG A 102 13.54 7.28 22.53
CA ARG A 102 12.66 8.38 22.16
C ARG A 102 13.49 9.47 21.49
N SER A 103 13.04 9.92 20.34
CA SER A 103 13.58 11.07 19.64
C SER A 103 12.47 12.11 19.48
N ALA A 104 12.77 13.38 19.75
CA ALA A 104 11.79 14.47 19.62
C ALA A 104 11.71 15.02 18.20
N ASP A 105 12.79 14.88 17.43
CA ASP A 105 13.04 15.48 16.11
C ASP A 105 13.36 14.43 15.02
N GLY A 106 13.51 13.16 15.40
CA GLY A 106 13.93 12.07 14.53
C GLY A 106 15.44 12.04 14.26
N GLN A 107 16.21 12.94 14.89
CA GLN A 107 17.64 13.14 14.64
C GLN A 107 18.52 13.03 15.89
N THR A 108 17.95 13.32 17.06
CA THR A 108 18.65 13.26 18.35
C THR A 108 17.95 12.33 19.32
N VAL A 109 18.75 11.67 20.17
CA VAL A 109 18.25 10.82 21.26
C VAL A 109 17.84 11.73 22.42
N SER A 110 16.57 11.67 22.81
CA SER A 110 16.04 12.40 23.97
C SER A 110 15.98 11.57 25.24
N ASP A 111 15.74 10.27 25.10
CA ASP A 111 15.58 9.32 26.20
C ASP A 111 15.80 7.91 25.66
N SER A 112 16.37 7.02 26.46
CA SER A 112 16.65 5.65 26.04
C SER A 112 16.79 4.72 27.24
N GLY A 113 16.45 3.46 27.06
CA GLY A 113 16.61 2.45 28.10
C GLY A 113 16.21 1.06 27.66
N HIS A 114 16.17 0.14 28.62
CA HIS A 114 15.69 -1.21 28.45
C HIS A 114 14.51 -1.44 29.39
N SER A 115 13.43 -2.02 28.88
CA SER A 115 12.21 -2.23 29.66
C SER A 115 11.46 -3.47 29.16
N PRO A 116 10.78 -4.24 30.02
CA PRO A 116 9.83 -5.25 29.54
C PRO A 116 8.69 -4.58 28.78
N VAL A 117 8.04 -5.34 27.88
CA VAL A 117 7.00 -4.80 26.97
C VAL A 117 5.90 -4.01 27.69
N GLY A 118 5.48 -4.43 28.89
CA GLY A 118 4.43 -3.77 29.67
C GLY A 118 4.82 -2.46 30.37
N LEU A 119 6.11 -2.11 30.36
CA LEU A 119 6.65 -0.87 30.96
C LEU A 119 7.33 0.00 29.90
N LEU A 120 7.01 -0.21 28.62
CA LEU A 120 7.49 0.66 27.55
C LEU A 120 6.86 2.06 27.66
N PRO A 121 7.59 3.11 27.29
CA PRO A 121 7.08 4.47 27.38
C PRO A 121 5.90 4.66 26.42
N VAL A 122 4.86 5.34 26.92
CA VAL A 122 3.67 5.65 26.12
C VAL A 122 4.01 6.75 25.10
N PRO A 123 3.69 6.56 23.81
CA PRO A 123 3.98 7.54 22.77
C PRO A 123 3.13 8.80 22.96
N GLY A 124 3.73 9.95 22.68
CA GLY A 124 3.02 11.22 22.62
C GLY A 124 2.09 11.30 21.40
N LYS A 125 1.22 12.32 21.37
CA LYS A 125 0.39 12.59 20.20
C LYS A 125 1.29 12.92 19.00
N GLY A 126 1.11 12.22 17.89
CA GLY A 126 1.88 12.43 16.66
C GLY A 126 3.28 11.78 16.66
N THR A 127 3.62 10.97 17.66
CA THR A 127 4.87 10.19 17.69
C THR A 127 4.77 8.97 16.76
N GLU A 128 5.75 8.80 15.87
CA GLU A 128 5.87 7.61 15.04
C GLU A 128 6.45 6.45 15.87
N VAL A 129 5.79 5.29 15.90
CA VAL A 129 6.33 4.09 16.57
C VAL A 129 7.02 3.22 15.54
N VAL A 130 8.34 3.05 15.70
CA VAL A 130 9.21 2.28 14.79
C VAL A 130 9.71 1.03 15.50
N LEU A 131 9.44 -0.14 14.92
CA LEU A 131 9.98 -1.41 15.37
C LEU A 131 11.28 -1.72 14.63
N VAL A 132 12.37 -1.90 15.36
CA VAL A 132 13.67 -2.34 14.84
C VAL A 132 13.80 -3.84 15.06
N LEU A 133 14.05 -4.58 13.99
CA LEU A 133 14.34 -6.01 14.05
C LEU A 133 15.85 -6.21 14.23
N PRO A 134 16.25 -7.05 15.20
CA PRO A 134 17.66 -7.30 15.46
C PRO A 134 18.29 -8.05 14.27
N VAL A 135 19.60 -7.91 14.10
CA VAL A 135 20.31 -8.43 12.92
C VAL A 135 20.20 -9.96 12.78
N GLN A 136 20.02 -10.66 13.91
CA GLN A 136 19.90 -12.12 13.94
C GLN A 136 18.56 -12.61 13.37
N ASP A 137 17.55 -11.74 13.27
CA ASP A 137 16.20 -12.12 12.84
C ASP A 137 15.93 -11.80 11.35
N VAL A 138 16.91 -11.21 10.65
CA VAL A 138 16.78 -10.76 9.26
C VAL A 138 17.88 -11.35 8.40
N SER A 139 17.49 -12.03 7.33
CA SER A 139 18.39 -12.53 6.30
C SER A 139 18.24 -11.73 5.00
N TRP A 140 19.34 -11.55 4.28
CA TRP A 140 19.41 -10.70 3.09
C TRP A 140 19.73 -11.51 1.85
N HIS A 141 18.87 -11.43 0.84
CA HIS A 141 19.02 -12.17 -0.40
C HIS A 141 19.05 -11.21 -1.60
N TRP A 142 20.01 -11.43 -2.50
CA TRP A 142 20.13 -10.65 -3.73
C TRP A 142 19.47 -11.41 -4.88
N VAL A 143 18.37 -10.88 -5.42
CA VAL A 143 17.56 -11.57 -6.43
C VAL A 143 17.23 -10.65 -7.60
N ARG A 144 17.20 -11.21 -8.81
CA ARG A 144 16.67 -10.51 -9.97
C ARG A 144 15.17 -10.70 -10.09
N LEU A 145 14.41 -9.62 -9.89
CA LEU A 145 12.96 -9.67 -10.04
C LEU A 145 12.58 -9.90 -11.51
N PRO A 146 11.65 -10.80 -11.81
CA PRO A 146 11.09 -10.93 -13.15
C PRO A 146 10.26 -9.69 -13.52
N GLN A 147 9.89 -9.57 -14.80
CA GLN A 147 9.06 -8.46 -15.30
C GLN A 147 7.59 -8.63 -14.90
N ILE A 148 7.30 -8.49 -13.61
CA ILE A 148 5.96 -8.61 -13.05
C ILE A 148 5.53 -7.24 -12.50
N ALA A 149 4.23 -6.94 -12.65
CA ALA A 149 3.65 -5.74 -12.08
C ALA A 149 3.77 -5.80 -10.54
N LEU A 150 4.60 -4.91 -9.97
CA LEU A 150 4.82 -4.84 -8.52
C LEU A 150 3.54 -4.51 -7.74
N ARG A 151 2.44 -4.10 -8.37
CA ARG A 151 1.15 -3.83 -7.70
C ARG A 151 0.42 -5.09 -7.25
N ASP A 152 0.65 -6.23 -7.92
CA ASP A 152 0.00 -7.50 -7.59
C ASP A 152 0.77 -8.20 -6.45
N ARG A 153 0.34 -7.92 -5.21
CA ARG A 153 1.02 -8.38 -3.99
C ARG A 153 1.02 -9.89 -3.84
N ALA A 154 -0.09 -10.55 -4.20
CA ALA A 154 -0.23 -11.99 -4.06
C ALA A 154 0.70 -12.71 -5.05
N ARG A 155 0.69 -12.27 -6.32
CA ARG A 155 1.57 -12.83 -7.35
C ARG A 155 3.04 -12.57 -7.05
N LEU A 156 3.39 -11.36 -6.60
CA LEU A 156 4.77 -11.01 -6.25
C LEU A 156 5.29 -11.87 -5.11
N ARG A 157 4.48 -12.12 -4.08
CA ARG A 157 4.86 -13.02 -2.98
C ARG A 157 5.11 -14.44 -3.48
N ALA A 158 4.18 -15.01 -4.27
CA ALA A 158 4.34 -16.37 -4.79
C ALA A 158 5.62 -16.53 -5.64
N VAL A 159 5.96 -15.49 -6.42
CA VAL A 159 7.18 -15.45 -7.22
C VAL A 159 8.43 -15.38 -6.34
N LEU A 160 8.42 -14.55 -5.28
CA LEU A 160 9.54 -14.47 -4.36
C LEU A 160 9.77 -15.80 -3.63
N GLN A 161 8.69 -16.49 -3.24
CA GLN A 161 8.77 -17.81 -2.62
C GLN A 161 9.46 -18.81 -3.56
N GLY A 162 9.04 -18.91 -4.82
CA GLY A 162 9.68 -19.83 -5.78
C GLY A 162 11.11 -19.43 -6.19
N LEU A 163 11.46 -18.14 -6.17
CA LEU A 163 12.84 -17.70 -6.49
C LEU A 163 13.84 -17.95 -5.35
N LEU A 164 13.35 -17.99 -4.12
CA LEU A 164 14.16 -18.12 -2.91
C LEU A 164 14.07 -19.50 -2.26
N GLU A 165 13.23 -20.40 -2.77
CA GLU A 165 13.00 -21.73 -2.20
C GLU A 165 14.31 -22.50 -1.92
N ASP A 166 15.23 -22.53 -2.89
CA ASP A 166 16.52 -23.23 -2.75
C ASP A 166 17.56 -22.48 -1.90
N GLN A 167 17.31 -21.22 -1.56
CA GLN A 167 18.26 -20.35 -0.82
C GLN A 167 17.88 -20.21 0.66
N LEU A 168 16.68 -20.63 1.04
CA LEU A 168 16.14 -20.50 2.39
C LEU A 168 16.29 -21.80 3.18
N LEU A 169 16.49 -21.67 4.49
CA LEU A 169 16.59 -22.82 5.39
C LEU A 169 15.22 -23.30 5.90
N ASP A 170 14.26 -22.38 6.01
CA ASP A 170 12.90 -22.62 6.52
C ASP A 170 11.88 -22.64 5.36
N GLU A 171 10.67 -23.16 5.59
CA GLU A 171 9.63 -23.17 4.56
C GLU A 171 9.20 -21.74 4.16
N PRO A 172 9.15 -21.42 2.84
CA PRO A 172 8.87 -20.06 2.36
C PRO A 172 7.45 -19.57 2.67
N GLU A 173 6.53 -20.45 3.08
CA GLU A 173 5.19 -20.08 3.53
C GLU A 173 5.19 -19.44 4.94
N GLN A 174 6.12 -19.85 5.80
CA GLN A 174 6.28 -19.36 7.17
C GLN A 174 7.09 -18.06 7.25
N LEU A 175 7.69 -17.65 6.14
CA LEU A 175 8.56 -16.50 6.03
C LEU A 175 7.83 -15.26 5.52
N HIS A 176 8.28 -14.11 6.00
CA HIS A 176 7.87 -12.79 5.51
C HIS A 176 8.98 -12.22 4.63
N PHE A 177 8.58 -11.66 3.49
CA PHE A 177 9.48 -11.08 2.50
C PHE A 177 9.25 -9.57 2.42
N ALA A 178 10.31 -8.78 2.39
CA ALA A 178 10.25 -7.35 2.17
C ALA A 178 11.27 -6.92 1.11
N LEU A 179 10.81 -6.08 0.17
CA LEU A 179 11.63 -5.61 -0.95
C LEU A 179 12.39 -4.33 -0.62
N GLU A 180 13.51 -4.15 -1.32
CA GLU A 180 14.29 -2.93 -1.31
C GLU A 180 13.46 -1.67 -1.61
N PRO A 181 13.76 -0.54 -0.94
CA PRO A 181 13.20 0.75 -1.31
C PRO A 181 13.37 1.00 -2.81
N GLN A 182 12.27 1.37 -3.48
CA GLN A 182 12.28 1.72 -4.90
C GLN A 182 12.65 0.56 -5.86
N ALA A 183 12.44 -0.70 -5.44
CA ALA A 183 12.60 -1.87 -6.30
C ALA A 183 11.85 -1.71 -7.65
N ARG A 184 12.48 -2.18 -8.74
CA ARG A 184 11.97 -2.08 -10.12
C ARG A 184 11.78 -3.47 -10.70
N ALA A 185 10.69 -3.67 -11.46
CA ALA A 185 10.46 -4.92 -12.18
C ALA A 185 11.59 -5.18 -13.20
N GLY A 186 12.08 -6.41 -13.29
CA GLY A 186 13.17 -6.79 -14.21
C GLY A 186 14.59 -6.47 -13.72
N ALA A 187 14.73 -5.74 -12.60
CA ALA A 187 16.00 -5.33 -12.03
C ALA A 187 16.41 -6.22 -10.84
N PRO A 188 17.72 -6.35 -10.57
CA PRO A 188 18.18 -6.96 -9.33
C PRO A 188 17.92 -6.04 -8.13
N CYS A 189 17.53 -6.64 -7.01
CA CYS A 189 17.27 -5.92 -5.76
C CYS A 189 17.53 -6.80 -4.54
N TRP A 190 17.68 -6.16 -3.40
CA TRP A 190 17.71 -6.85 -2.11
C TRP A 190 16.31 -7.26 -1.64
N VAL A 191 16.22 -8.45 -1.05
CA VAL A 191 15.04 -8.98 -0.38
C VAL A 191 15.41 -9.32 1.06
N ALA A 192 14.76 -8.67 2.01
CA ALA A 192 14.84 -9.01 3.43
C ALA A 192 13.86 -10.13 3.75
N VAL A 193 14.30 -11.14 4.47
CA VAL A 193 13.48 -12.30 4.86
C VAL A 193 13.57 -12.51 6.37
N CYS A 194 12.42 -12.66 7.02
CA CYS A 194 12.31 -12.90 8.46
C CYS A 194 11.13 -13.85 8.78
N GLN A 195 11.12 -14.42 9.98
CA GLN A 195 10.05 -15.33 10.42
C GLN A 195 8.74 -14.57 10.66
N ALA A 196 7.68 -14.97 9.94
CA ALA A 196 6.40 -14.26 9.98
C ALA A 196 5.70 -14.36 11.33
N GLU A 197 5.70 -15.56 11.95
CA GLU A 197 5.05 -15.80 13.24
C GLU A 197 5.68 -14.94 14.35
N ARG A 198 7.02 -14.91 14.42
CA ARG A 198 7.75 -14.11 15.40
C ARG A 198 7.48 -12.61 15.21
N LEU A 199 7.52 -12.12 13.97
CA LEU A 199 7.20 -10.72 13.68
C LEU A 199 5.77 -10.38 14.10
N GLN A 200 4.80 -11.26 13.82
CA GLN A 200 3.42 -11.10 14.26
C GLN A 200 3.30 -11.10 15.79
N ALA A 201 4.04 -11.95 16.49
CA ALA A 201 4.07 -11.98 17.95
C ALA A 201 4.58 -10.65 18.54
N HIS A 202 5.66 -10.09 17.99
CA HIS A 202 6.18 -8.78 18.39
C HIS A 202 5.17 -7.66 18.17
N VAL A 203 4.58 -7.58 16.98
CA VAL A 203 3.56 -6.56 16.65
C VAL A 203 2.34 -6.70 17.56
N THR A 204 1.89 -7.93 17.83
CA THR A 204 0.73 -8.20 18.71
C THR A 204 1.03 -7.82 20.15
N ALA A 205 2.22 -8.14 20.67
CA ALA A 205 2.64 -7.78 22.03
C ALA A 205 2.69 -6.26 22.23
N LEU A 206 3.16 -5.51 21.23
CA LEU A 206 3.15 -4.05 21.24
C LEU A 206 1.72 -3.49 21.15
N ALA A 207 0.89 -4.04 20.27
CA ALA A 207 -0.50 -3.61 20.12
C ALA A 207 -1.33 -3.80 21.41
N GLN A 208 -1.07 -4.85 22.18
CA GLN A 208 -1.69 -5.09 23.50
C GLN A 208 -1.36 -3.99 24.53
N GLN A 209 -0.23 -3.30 24.36
CA GLN A 209 0.17 -2.16 25.19
C GLN A 209 -0.29 -0.81 24.59
N GLY A 210 -1.11 -0.84 23.54
CA GLY A 210 -1.55 0.36 22.83
C GLY A 210 -0.48 0.97 21.91
N LEU A 211 0.65 0.29 21.71
CA LEU A 211 1.73 0.73 20.84
C LEU A 211 1.47 0.24 19.41
N GLN A 212 0.87 1.09 18.59
CA GLN A 212 0.62 0.78 17.17
C GLN A 212 1.90 1.00 16.36
N VAL A 213 2.56 -0.09 15.98
CA VAL A 213 3.77 -0.05 15.14
C VAL A 213 3.40 0.52 13.77
N GLN A 214 3.98 1.67 13.40
CA GLN A 214 3.73 2.32 12.11
C GLN A 214 4.72 1.87 11.04
N ARG A 215 5.94 1.52 11.47
CA ARG A 215 7.05 1.18 10.60
C ARG A 215 7.91 0.08 11.21
N ILE A 216 8.38 -0.83 10.38
CA ILE A 216 9.27 -1.93 10.79
C ILE A 216 10.56 -1.78 9.99
N VAL A 217 11.72 -1.74 10.64
CA VAL A 217 13.03 -1.54 10.01
C VAL A 217 14.00 -2.61 10.51
N PRO A 218 15.00 -3.03 9.72
CA PRO A 218 16.09 -3.85 10.24
C PRO A 218 17.08 -2.97 11.02
N ALA A 219 17.77 -3.55 12.01
CA ALA A 219 18.84 -2.88 12.74
C ALA A 219 20.00 -2.45 11.82
N PHE A 220 20.28 -3.25 10.80
CA PHE A 220 21.27 -2.97 9.76
C PHE A 220 20.68 -3.28 8.40
N ALA A 221 20.96 -2.42 7.42
CA ALA A 221 20.49 -2.55 6.06
C ALA A 221 21.66 -2.54 5.07
N PRO A 222 21.54 -3.21 3.91
CA PRO A 222 22.54 -3.09 2.86
C PRO A 222 22.61 -1.64 2.36
N PRO A 223 23.80 -1.17 1.96
CA PRO A 223 23.98 0.20 1.46
C PRO A 223 23.15 0.42 0.18
N PRO A 224 22.64 1.64 -0.05
CA PRO A 224 21.92 1.97 -1.27
C PRO A 224 22.75 1.65 -2.52
N GLN A 225 22.14 1.00 -3.51
CA GLN A 225 22.76 0.81 -4.82
C GLN A 225 22.71 2.14 -5.58
N GLU A 226 23.84 2.83 -5.73
CA GLU A 226 23.91 3.93 -6.69
C GLU A 226 23.84 3.36 -8.12
N PRO A 227 23.03 3.95 -9.01
CA PRO A 227 22.93 3.47 -10.39
C PRO A 227 24.29 3.56 -11.09
N THR A 228 24.73 2.40 -11.59
CA THR A 228 26.00 2.09 -12.27
C THR A 228 26.37 2.93 -13.50
N ASP A 229 25.65 4.03 -13.79
CA ASP A 229 25.92 4.91 -14.93
C ASP A 229 26.94 6.02 -14.60
N ALA A 230 27.31 6.19 -13.32
CA ALA A 230 28.37 7.09 -12.88
C ALA A 230 29.66 6.30 -12.65
N SER A 231 30.57 6.32 -13.63
CA SER A 231 31.90 5.68 -13.60
C SER A 231 32.85 6.22 -12.52
N ASP A 232 32.40 7.15 -11.69
CA ASP A 232 33.18 7.85 -10.66
C ASP A 232 32.63 7.63 -9.23
N ALA A 233 31.65 6.75 -9.04
CA ALA A 233 31.13 6.43 -7.71
C ALA A 233 32.19 5.65 -6.90
N ALA A 234 32.67 6.26 -5.81
CA ALA A 234 33.55 5.59 -4.87
C ALA A 234 32.87 4.31 -4.36
N PRO A 235 33.58 3.16 -4.30
CA PRO A 235 32.99 1.94 -3.77
C PRO A 235 32.49 2.22 -2.36
N ALA A 236 31.23 1.87 -2.08
CA ALA A 236 30.66 2.00 -0.75
C ALA A 236 31.58 1.30 0.24
N ALA A 237 32.20 2.07 1.13
CA ALA A 237 33.18 1.53 2.07
C ALA A 237 32.46 0.55 3.01
N ALA A 238 32.99 -0.67 3.11
CA ALA A 238 32.48 -1.65 4.07
C ALA A 238 32.57 -1.08 5.49
N ALA A 239 31.52 -1.31 6.28
CA ALA A 239 31.46 -0.89 7.68
C ALA A 239 31.28 -2.11 8.58
N LEU A 240 32.06 -2.16 9.65
CA LEU A 240 32.05 -3.23 10.65
C LEU A 240 31.48 -2.68 11.96
N TYR A 241 30.53 -3.38 12.54
CA TYR A 241 29.86 -2.99 13.79
C TYR A 241 29.97 -4.13 14.80
N ALA A 242 30.61 -3.90 15.94
CA ALA A 242 30.57 -4.82 17.07
C ALA A 242 29.44 -4.45 18.02
N ILE A 243 28.44 -5.32 18.17
CA ILE A 243 27.20 -5.09 18.93
C ILE A 243 26.95 -6.23 19.91
N GLY A 244 26.17 -5.94 20.97
CA GLY A 244 25.75 -6.94 21.94
C GLY A 244 26.45 -6.79 23.29
N THR A 245 26.53 -7.89 24.01
CA THR A 245 27.10 -7.93 25.37
C THR A 245 28.42 -8.66 25.38
N GLU A 246 29.20 -8.53 26.44
CA GLU A 246 30.46 -9.27 26.58
C GLU A 246 30.27 -10.79 26.52
N ASP A 247 29.12 -11.29 26.98
CA ASP A 247 28.77 -12.72 26.97
C ASP A 247 28.32 -13.22 25.60
N ASP A 248 27.68 -12.37 24.79
CA ASP A 248 27.23 -12.68 23.43
C ASP A 248 27.65 -11.57 22.45
N PRO A 249 28.95 -11.54 22.06
CA PRO A 249 29.47 -10.48 21.22
C PRO A 249 29.26 -10.81 19.74
N TRP A 250 28.63 -9.89 19.02
CA TRP A 250 28.36 -10.01 17.59
C TRP A 250 29.17 -9.00 16.77
N LEU A 251 29.60 -9.41 15.58
CA LEU A 251 30.20 -8.59 14.55
C LEU A 251 29.27 -8.56 13.33
N VAL A 252 28.90 -7.37 12.90
CA VAL A 252 28.07 -7.13 11.72
C VAL A 252 28.91 -6.44 10.66
N ALA A 253 29.07 -7.07 9.51
CA ALA A 253 29.72 -6.48 8.34
C ALA A 253 28.65 -6.02 7.35
N VAL A 254 28.64 -4.72 7.04
CA VAL A 254 27.72 -4.08 6.09
C VAL A 254 28.51 -3.64 4.87
N GLY A 255 28.03 -3.98 3.68
CA GLY A 255 28.68 -3.58 2.43
C GLY A 255 29.93 -4.40 2.07
N ALA A 256 30.26 -5.44 2.84
CA ALA A 256 31.40 -6.28 2.54
C ALA A 256 31.12 -7.16 1.31
N SER A 257 31.93 -6.99 0.26
CA SER A 257 31.88 -7.86 -0.92
C SER A 257 32.58 -9.18 -0.63
N GLN A 258 32.02 -10.30 -1.13
CA GLN A 258 32.71 -11.58 -1.05
C GLN A 258 33.93 -11.53 -2.00
N GLY A 259 35.13 -11.64 -1.42
CA GLY A 259 36.39 -11.71 -2.15
C GLY A 259 36.51 -13.04 -2.88
N GLY A 260 35.89 -13.15 -4.05
CA GLY A 260 36.02 -14.28 -4.96
C GLY A 260 36.03 -13.78 -6.40
N SER A 261 36.92 -14.32 -7.23
CA SER A 261 37.04 -14.04 -8.66
C SER A 261 35.86 -14.56 -9.51
N ALA A 262 34.64 -14.55 -8.96
CA ALA A 262 33.42 -14.91 -9.66
C ALA A 262 32.70 -13.64 -10.17
N PRO A 263 32.16 -13.64 -11.40
CA PRO A 263 31.39 -12.53 -11.93
C PRO A 263 29.96 -12.58 -11.37
N ALA A 264 29.81 -12.35 -10.07
CA ALA A 264 28.53 -12.08 -9.41
C ALA A 264 28.54 -10.63 -8.90
N PRO A 265 27.39 -9.93 -8.88
CA PRO A 265 27.34 -8.49 -8.72
C PRO A 265 27.95 -8.05 -7.38
N GLN A 266 28.71 -6.95 -7.46
CA GLN A 266 29.50 -6.30 -6.39
C GLN A 266 28.62 -5.63 -5.31
N ALA A 267 27.44 -6.18 -5.02
CA ALA A 267 26.53 -5.63 -4.03
C ALA A 267 26.92 -6.19 -2.65
N GLY A 268 27.53 -5.34 -1.82
CA GLY A 268 27.85 -5.68 -0.44
C GLY A 268 26.58 -5.89 0.39
N GLY A 269 26.43 -7.07 0.99
CA GLY A 269 25.29 -7.43 1.84
C GLY A 269 25.50 -7.04 3.30
N VAL A 270 24.64 -7.58 4.17
CA VAL A 270 24.82 -7.53 5.63
C VAL A 270 25.10 -8.96 6.11
N LEU A 271 26.20 -9.14 6.82
CA LEU A 271 26.59 -10.42 7.42
C LEU A 271 26.75 -10.23 8.93
N ALA A 272 26.08 -11.07 9.73
CA ALA A 272 26.22 -11.10 11.18
C ALA A 272 26.89 -12.40 11.61
N LEU A 273 27.89 -12.30 12.49
CA LEU A 273 28.70 -13.42 12.96
C LEU A 273 29.19 -13.17 14.39
N PRO A 274 29.45 -14.21 15.20
CA PRO A 274 30.00 -14.02 16.54
C PRO A 274 31.42 -13.43 16.47
N LEU A 275 31.71 -12.45 17.34
CA LEU A 275 33.00 -11.75 17.40
C LEU A 275 34.07 -12.67 18.01
N THR A 276 34.61 -13.53 17.16
CA THR A 276 35.68 -14.48 17.49
C THR A 276 36.99 -14.10 16.78
N ALA A 277 38.12 -14.73 17.16
CA ALA A 277 39.37 -14.55 16.42
C ALA A 277 39.24 -15.02 14.96
N SER A 278 38.55 -16.15 14.73
CA SER A 278 38.37 -16.71 13.38
C SER A 278 37.52 -15.81 12.49
N ALA A 279 36.50 -15.18 13.08
CA ALA A 279 35.67 -14.16 12.43
C ALA A 279 36.49 -12.98 11.89
N ALA A 280 37.47 -12.49 12.66
CA ALA A 280 38.33 -11.39 12.25
C ALA A 280 39.23 -11.73 11.06
N ALA A 281 39.48 -13.01 10.80
CA ALA A 281 40.31 -13.49 9.69
C ALA A 281 39.53 -13.68 8.37
N LEU A 282 38.20 -13.54 8.37
CA LEU A 282 37.39 -13.66 7.16
C LEU A 282 37.71 -12.51 6.19
N ASP A 283 37.80 -12.80 4.89
CA ASP A 283 38.14 -11.80 3.86
C ASP A 283 37.19 -10.59 3.86
N CYS A 284 35.89 -10.82 4.15
CA CYS A 284 34.88 -9.77 4.26
C CYS A 284 35.10 -8.83 5.45
N VAL A 285 35.81 -9.27 6.48
CA VAL A 285 36.16 -8.49 7.69
C VAL A 285 37.58 -7.91 7.58
N ALA A 286 38.50 -8.68 6.98
CA ALA A 286 39.89 -8.30 6.82
C ALA A 286 40.12 -7.20 5.77
N GLN A 287 39.09 -6.74 5.05
CA GLN A 287 39.21 -5.69 4.03
C GLN A 287 39.88 -4.42 4.58
N PRO A 288 40.98 -3.94 3.99
CA PRO A 288 41.65 -2.71 4.42
C PRO A 288 40.77 -1.49 4.11
N GLY A 289 40.62 -0.58 5.08
CA GLY A 289 39.86 0.67 4.92
C GLY A 289 38.40 0.62 5.40
N ALA A 290 37.91 -0.53 5.86
CA ALA A 290 36.58 -0.62 6.47
C ALA A 290 36.53 0.17 7.80
N SER A 291 35.51 1.00 7.98
CA SER A 291 35.29 1.69 9.26
C SER A 291 34.82 0.69 10.31
N VAL A 292 35.37 0.76 11.52
CA VAL A 292 34.99 -0.12 12.62
C VAL A 292 34.34 0.68 13.72
N GLN A 293 33.12 0.31 14.07
CA GLN A 293 32.35 0.89 15.16
C GLN A 293 32.02 -0.20 16.18
N ALA A 294 31.99 0.14 17.47
CA ALA A 294 31.64 -0.81 18.52
C ALA A 294 30.82 -0.15 19.62
N GLU A 295 29.90 -0.94 20.18
CA GLU A 295 29.19 -0.58 21.40
C GLU A 295 30.14 -0.53 22.61
N PRO A 296 29.83 0.25 23.66
CA PRO A 296 30.73 0.48 24.79
C PRO A 296 31.24 -0.81 25.46
N ALA A 297 30.37 -1.82 25.60
CA ALA A 297 30.70 -3.11 26.19
C ALA A 297 31.74 -3.90 25.36
N LEU A 298 31.74 -3.72 24.04
CA LEU A 298 32.59 -4.49 23.12
C LEU A 298 33.77 -3.69 22.58
N TYR A 299 33.91 -2.42 22.94
CA TYR A 299 34.94 -1.53 22.42
C TYR A 299 36.35 -2.14 22.54
N GLN A 300 36.71 -2.61 23.74
CA GLN A 300 38.02 -3.21 24.00
C GLN A 300 38.19 -4.55 23.28
N LEU A 301 37.17 -5.42 23.30
CA LEU A 301 37.21 -6.72 22.64
C LEU A 301 37.36 -6.56 21.12
N ALA A 302 36.59 -5.67 20.51
CA ALA A 302 36.65 -5.37 19.09
C ALA A 302 38.02 -4.81 18.69
N GLN A 303 38.58 -3.88 19.49
CA GLN A 303 39.90 -3.31 19.22
C GLN A 303 41.01 -4.38 19.28
N GLN A 304 40.97 -5.26 20.29
CA GLN A 304 41.95 -6.35 20.45
C GLN A 304 41.84 -7.39 19.33
N ARG A 305 40.61 -7.76 18.92
CA ARG A 305 40.37 -8.81 17.92
C ARG A 305 40.62 -8.34 16.49
N LEU A 306 40.22 -7.12 16.17
CA LEU A 306 40.33 -6.57 14.81
C LEU A 306 41.65 -5.85 14.58
N GLY A 307 42.37 -5.44 15.64
CA GLY A 307 43.67 -4.76 15.53
C GLY A 307 43.59 -3.41 14.80
N ARG A 308 42.44 -2.74 14.85
CA ARG A 308 42.11 -1.52 14.10
C ARG A 308 41.59 -0.43 15.03
N PRO A 309 41.67 0.86 14.63
CA PRO A 309 40.99 1.92 15.37
C PRO A 309 39.47 1.69 15.33
N VAL A 310 38.87 1.61 16.51
CA VAL A 310 37.42 1.43 16.70
C VAL A 310 36.81 2.75 17.15
N GLN A 311 35.70 3.14 16.52
CA GLN A 311 34.89 4.29 16.93
C GLN A 311 33.78 3.82 17.87
N LEU A 312 33.46 4.62 18.87
CA LEU A 312 32.36 4.34 19.78
C LEU A 312 31.02 4.58 19.08
N LEU A 313 30.12 3.60 19.11
CA LEU A 313 28.73 3.72 18.66
C LEU A 313 27.82 3.38 19.84
N GLU A 314 27.09 4.36 20.35
CA GLU A 314 26.15 4.11 21.43
C GLU A 314 24.93 3.31 20.93
N PRO A 315 24.45 2.29 21.67
CA PRO A 315 23.26 1.53 21.29
C PRO A 315 22.03 2.39 20.92
N PRO A 316 21.69 3.47 21.66
CA PRO A 316 20.56 4.32 21.26
C PRO A 316 20.80 5.08 19.94
N GLN A 317 22.05 5.49 19.68
CA GLN A 317 22.40 6.13 18.41
C GLN A 317 22.31 5.15 17.24
N ARG A 318 22.70 3.88 17.44
CA ARG A 318 22.53 2.80 16.46
C ARG A 318 21.04 2.60 16.12
N LEU A 319 20.17 2.54 17.11
CA LEU A 319 18.72 2.40 16.88
C LEU A 319 18.13 3.58 16.12
N LEU A 320 18.61 4.79 16.43
CA LEU A 320 18.23 5.99 15.70
C LEU A 320 18.67 5.94 14.23
N GLN A 321 19.91 5.50 13.95
CA GLN A 321 20.41 5.28 12.59
C GLN A 321 19.60 4.22 11.84
N ALA A 322 19.24 3.11 12.49
CA ALA A 322 18.40 2.07 11.91
C ALA A 322 17.01 2.61 11.51
N ALA A 323 16.40 3.44 12.36
CA ALA A 323 15.12 4.07 12.10
C ALA A 323 15.17 5.12 10.97
N GLN A 324 16.32 5.78 10.77
CA GLN A 324 16.58 6.69 9.66
C GLN A 324 16.87 5.98 8.34
N SER A 325 17.04 4.65 8.32
CA SER A 325 17.23 3.91 7.07
C SER A 325 16.04 4.13 6.11
N PRO A 326 16.18 3.97 4.79
CA PRO A 326 15.04 4.04 3.87
C PRO A 326 14.20 2.74 3.83
N TRP A 327 14.65 1.69 4.52
CA TRP A 327 14.01 0.38 4.52
C TRP A 327 12.71 0.39 5.34
N ASN A 328 11.70 -0.32 4.85
CA ASN A 328 10.49 -0.62 5.61
C ASN A 328 10.06 -2.06 5.34
N LEU A 329 10.15 -2.90 6.36
CA LEU A 329 9.77 -4.31 6.33
C LEU A 329 8.26 -4.52 6.47
N ALA A 330 7.49 -3.47 6.84
CA ALA A 330 6.03 -3.49 6.93
C ALA A 330 5.37 -3.50 5.53
N GLN A 331 5.63 -4.57 4.78
CA GLN A 331 5.11 -4.83 3.43
C GLN A 331 4.19 -6.05 3.43
N PHE A 332 3.51 -6.31 2.30
CA PHE A 332 2.64 -7.47 2.10
C PHE A 332 1.63 -7.71 3.25
N GLN A 333 1.81 -8.78 4.02
CA GLN A 333 0.94 -9.19 5.13
C GLN A 333 0.99 -8.22 6.32
N PHE A 334 2.11 -7.52 6.51
CA PHE A 334 2.31 -6.50 7.54
C PHE A 334 2.16 -5.08 6.99
N ALA A 335 1.61 -4.93 5.79
CA ALA A 335 1.34 -3.61 5.23
C ALA A 335 0.22 -2.95 6.04
N ASN A 336 0.60 -2.09 6.99
CA ASN A 336 -0.34 -1.31 7.80
C ASN A 336 -1.44 -0.71 6.91
N SER A 337 -2.66 -1.16 7.15
CA SER A 337 -3.81 -1.05 6.28
C SER A 337 -4.27 0.40 6.11
N GLY A 338 -3.91 1.01 4.97
CA GLY A 338 -4.68 1.96 4.15
C GLY A 338 -5.20 3.28 4.76
N ARG A 339 -5.79 3.28 5.95
CA ARG A 339 -6.44 4.44 6.57
C ARG A 339 -5.44 5.47 7.11
N ASP A 340 -4.29 5.03 7.61
CA ASP A 340 -3.23 5.93 8.09
C ASP A 340 -2.41 6.55 6.95
N ARG A 341 -2.33 5.92 5.78
CA ARG A 341 -1.48 6.38 4.65
C ARG A 341 -2.04 7.61 3.94
N LEU A 342 -3.36 7.66 3.75
CA LEU A 342 -4.03 8.84 3.19
C LEU A 342 -3.96 10.01 4.17
N GLY A 343 -4.17 9.76 5.47
CA GLY A 343 -4.03 10.76 6.52
C GLY A 343 -2.61 11.32 6.63
N GLN A 344 -1.60 10.46 6.66
CA GLN A 344 -0.21 10.88 6.88
C GLN A 344 0.41 11.62 5.70
N ASN A 345 0.12 11.26 4.44
CA ASN A 345 0.63 12.01 3.29
C ASN A 345 -0.07 13.36 3.10
N LEU A 346 -1.38 13.45 3.39
CA LEU A 346 -2.10 14.72 3.41
C LEU A 346 -1.61 15.62 4.55
N ASN A 347 -1.36 15.04 5.74
CA ASN A 347 -0.86 15.78 6.89
C ASN A 347 0.58 16.29 6.70
N LYS A 348 1.46 15.52 6.04
CA LYS A 348 2.82 15.95 5.65
C LYS A 348 2.82 17.12 4.67
N GLY A 349 1.94 17.10 3.67
CA GLY A 349 1.79 18.22 2.72
C GLY A 349 1.23 19.47 3.37
N LEU A 350 0.23 19.31 4.26
CA LEU A 350 -0.40 20.41 4.99
C LEU A 350 0.54 21.02 6.04
N GLN A 351 1.28 20.21 6.82
CA GLN A 351 2.18 20.73 7.86
C GLN A 351 3.38 21.47 7.27
N ASN A 352 4.00 20.96 6.20
CA ASN A 352 5.07 21.70 5.51
C ASN A 352 4.58 23.02 4.89
N PHE A 353 3.34 23.05 4.38
CA PHE A 353 2.72 24.29 3.91
C PHE A 353 2.35 25.26 5.04
N LEU A 354 1.94 24.73 6.19
CA LEU A 354 1.48 25.55 7.32
C LEU A 354 2.66 26.19 8.08
N HIS A 355 3.80 25.51 8.17
CA HIS A 355 4.97 25.94 8.96
C HIS A 355 6.10 26.61 8.17
N ALA A 356 6.13 26.56 6.82
CA ALA A 356 7.15 27.26 6.04
C ALA A 356 6.95 28.81 6.04
N PRO A 357 7.90 29.63 6.55
CA PRO A 357 7.71 31.08 6.71
C PRO A 357 7.62 31.86 5.39
N ALA A 358 8.05 31.27 4.26
CA ALA A 358 7.99 31.90 2.93
C ALA A 358 6.60 31.86 2.27
N TRP A 359 5.66 31.03 2.76
CA TRP A 359 4.38 30.76 2.09
C TRP A 359 3.18 31.52 2.67
N ARG A 360 3.42 32.57 3.47
CA ARG A 360 2.36 33.34 4.15
C ARG A 360 1.26 33.85 3.22
N TRP A 361 1.62 34.35 2.04
CA TRP A 361 0.66 34.84 1.05
C TRP A 361 -0.09 33.72 0.33
N ALA A 362 0.58 32.61 0.05
CA ALA A 362 -0.07 31.42 -0.51
C ALA A 362 -1.12 30.84 0.46
N ARG A 363 -0.89 30.91 1.78
CA ARG A 363 -1.88 30.55 2.80
C ARG A 363 -3.13 31.43 2.76
N TRP A 364 -2.96 32.75 2.65
CA TRP A 364 -4.09 33.68 2.53
C TRP A 364 -4.85 33.46 1.22
N GLY A 365 -4.15 33.18 0.12
CA GLY A 365 -4.78 32.83 -1.16
C GLY A 365 -5.59 31.53 -1.08
N ALA A 366 -5.05 30.48 -0.47
CA ALA A 366 -5.76 29.22 -0.26
C ALA A 366 -6.97 29.38 0.67
N ALA A 367 -6.81 30.12 1.78
CA ALA A 367 -7.91 30.40 2.70
C ALA A 367 -9.03 31.19 2.02
N LEU A 368 -8.68 32.21 1.22
CA LEU A 368 -9.65 32.97 0.41
C LEU A 368 -10.38 32.06 -0.57
N LEU A 369 -9.66 31.17 -1.27
CA LEU A 369 -10.25 30.25 -2.24
C LEU A 369 -11.25 29.29 -1.58
N VAL A 370 -10.90 28.75 -0.40
CA VAL A 370 -11.81 27.91 0.40
C VAL A 370 -13.04 28.72 0.86
N LEU A 371 -12.83 29.95 1.34
CA LEU A 371 -13.93 30.84 1.73
C LEU A 371 -14.86 31.14 0.55
N VAL A 372 -14.32 31.38 -0.64
CA VAL A 372 -15.08 31.61 -1.88
C VAL A 372 -15.86 30.36 -2.26
N GLN A 373 -15.27 29.17 -2.15
CA GLN A 373 -15.98 27.91 -2.40
C GLN A 373 -17.13 27.68 -1.41
N LEU A 374 -16.89 27.89 -0.11
CA LEU A 374 -17.93 27.76 0.92
C LEU A 374 -19.05 28.79 0.73
N ALA A 375 -18.69 30.03 0.41
CA ALA A 375 -19.66 31.07 0.09
C ALA A 375 -20.46 30.72 -1.18
N GLY A 376 -19.81 30.17 -2.21
CA GLY A 376 -20.47 29.69 -3.43
C GLY A 376 -21.50 28.62 -3.15
N ILE A 377 -21.15 27.61 -2.33
CA ILE A 377 -22.07 26.55 -1.92
C ILE A 377 -23.26 27.11 -1.12
N GLN A 378 -23.03 28.05 -0.20
CA GLN A 378 -24.11 28.70 0.54
C GLN A 378 -25.03 29.55 -0.34
N LEU A 379 -24.46 30.25 -1.33
CA LEU A 379 -25.23 31.05 -2.28
C LEU A 379 -26.13 30.16 -3.16
N TRP A 380 -25.60 29.02 -3.61
CA TRP A 380 -26.34 28.03 -4.38
C TRP A 380 -27.47 27.38 -3.56
N ALA A 381 -27.20 27.04 -2.31
CA ALA A 381 -28.21 26.51 -1.39
C ALA A 381 -29.35 27.52 -1.16
N TRP A 382 -29.03 28.81 -1.11
CA TRP A 382 -30.03 29.87 -0.96
C TRP A 382 -30.90 30.05 -2.21
N GLN A 383 -30.30 29.99 -3.40
CA GLN A 383 -31.02 30.02 -4.67
C GLN A 383 -31.97 28.83 -4.79
N ALA A 384 -31.50 27.61 -4.50
CA ALA A 384 -32.31 26.41 -4.54
C ALA A 384 -33.52 26.47 -3.57
N ARG A 385 -33.36 27.07 -2.39
CA ARG A 385 -34.47 27.29 -1.45
C ARG A 385 -35.50 28.28 -1.99
N ARG A 386 -35.06 29.33 -2.70
CA ARG A 386 -35.97 30.30 -3.32
C ARG A 386 -36.77 29.69 -4.44
N ASP A 387 -36.14 28.87 -5.28
CA ASP A 387 -36.82 28.19 -6.38
C ASP A 387 -37.90 27.24 -5.86
N LEU A 388 -37.61 26.49 -4.77
CA LEU A 388 -38.61 25.65 -4.09
C LEU A 388 -39.77 26.47 -3.50
N GLN A 389 -39.49 27.62 -2.91
CA GLN A 389 -40.53 28.51 -2.37
C GLN A 389 -41.41 29.09 -3.47
N GLN A 390 -40.84 29.47 -4.61
CA GLN A 390 -41.59 29.95 -5.77
C GLN A 390 -42.47 28.85 -6.36
N LEU A 391 -41.95 27.62 -6.46
CA LEU A 391 -42.72 26.49 -6.95
C LEU A 391 -43.92 26.17 -6.04
N HIS A 392 -43.71 26.16 -4.72
CA HIS A 392 -44.81 25.98 -3.77
C HIS A 392 -45.85 27.10 -3.86
N ALA A 393 -45.42 28.36 -3.96
CA ALA A 393 -46.34 29.48 -4.11
C ALA A 393 -47.17 29.40 -5.40
N GLN A 394 -46.57 28.91 -6.51
CA GLN A 394 -47.29 28.67 -7.76
C GLN A 394 -48.31 27.53 -7.62
N VAL A 395 -47.93 26.43 -6.97
CA VAL A 395 -48.84 25.30 -6.67
C VAL A 395 -50.01 25.77 -5.80
N ASP A 396 -49.75 26.55 -4.76
CA ASP A 396 -50.78 27.10 -3.88
C ASP A 396 -51.71 28.07 -4.61
N ALA A 397 -51.17 28.90 -5.52
CA ALA A 397 -51.95 29.82 -6.33
C ALA A 397 -52.88 29.07 -7.30
N VAL A 398 -52.38 28.03 -7.98
CA VAL A 398 -53.18 27.17 -8.86
C VAL A 398 -54.21 26.37 -8.08
N PHE A 399 -53.87 25.87 -6.89
CA PHE A 399 -54.81 25.15 -6.03
C PHE A 399 -55.95 26.05 -5.55
N ARG A 400 -55.63 27.27 -5.07
CA ARG A 400 -56.64 28.24 -4.63
C ARG A 400 -57.53 28.74 -5.76
N SER A 401 -57.00 28.89 -6.98
CA SER A 401 -57.82 29.29 -8.14
C SER A 401 -58.75 28.18 -8.61
N THR A 402 -58.35 26.91 -8.45
CA THR A 402 -59.12 25.75 -8.91
C THR A 402 -60.12 25.25 -7.85
N PHE A 403 -59.82 25.39 -6.56
CA PHE A 403 -60.65 24.87 -5.44
C PHE A 403 -60.90 25.92 -4.33
N PRO A 404 -61.75 26.94 -4.58
CA PRO A 404 -61.97 28.06 -3.64
C PRO A 404 -62.75 27.72 -2.36
N LYS A 405 -63.20 26.47 -2.16
CA LYS A 405 -64.01 26.05 -0.98
C LYS A 405 -63.25 25.23 0.08
N VAL A 406 -61.95 25.00 -0.05
CA VAL A 406 -61.13 24.23 0.91
C VAL A 406 -60.14 25.16 1.64
N ALA A 407 -60.36 25.40 2.93
CA ALA A 407 -59.67 26.46 3.68
C ALA A 407 -58.37 26.05 4.40
N VAL A 408 -57.97 24.77 4.39
CA VAL A 408 -56.74 24.33 5.08
C VAL A 408 -55.93 23.37 4.22
N VAL A 409 -54.85 23.91 3.64
CA VAL A 409 -53.87 23.18 2.82
C VAL A 409 -52.78 22.66 3.76
N VAL A 410 -52.76 21.35 4.02
CA VAL A 410 -51.66 20.69 4.74
C VAL A 410 -50.83 19.82 3.79
N ASP A 411 -51.40 19.35 2.68
CA ASP A 411 -50.72 18.65 1.57
C ASP A 411 -51.55 18.75 0.26
N ALA A 412 -51.30 19.78 -0.56
CA ALA A 412 -52.05 20.03 -1.81
C ALA A 412 -52.14 18.83 -2.79
N PRO A 413 -51.07 18.05 -3.07
CA PRO A 413 -51.15 16.98 -4.08
C PRO A 413 -51.92 15.75 -3.61
N ARG A 414 -51.96 15.47 -2.29
CA ARG A 414 -52.77 14.36 -1.75
C ARG A 414 -54.24 14.73 -1.72
N GLN A 415 -54.56 15.96 -1.33
CA GLN A 415 -55.94 16.45 -1.29
C GLN A 415 -56.56 16.55 -2.69
N MET A 416 -55.79 16.97 -3.71
CA MET A 416 -56.27 16.96 -5.11
C MET A 416 -56.64 15.57 -5.64
N ARG A 417 -55.83 14.55 -5.35
CA ARG A 417 -56.11 13.17 -5.81
C ARG A 417 -57.39 12.62 -5.18
N GLN A 418 -57.63 12.94 -3.90
CA GLN A 418 -58.82 12.52 -3.18
C GLN A 418 -60.08 13.25 -3.68
N GLU A 419 -60.00 14.56 -3.95
CA GLU A 419 -61.10 15.34 -4.53
C GLU A 419 -61.43 14.88 -5.96
N LEU A 420 -60.41 14.59 -6.80
CA LEU A 420 -60.62 14.06 -8.15
C LEU A 420 -61.30 12.70 -8.13
N GLN A 421 -60.90 11.79 -7.23
CA GLN A 421 -61.56 10.49 -7.07
C GLN A 421 -63.00 10.67 -6.58
N ARG A 422 -63.25 11.61 -5.66
CA ARG A 422 -64.60 11.92 -5.16
C ARG A 422 -65.50 12.48 -6.26
N LEU A 423 -64.98 13.36 -7.11
CA LEU A 423 -65.69 13.91 -8.26
C LEU A 423 -65.95 12.85 -9.34
N GLN A 424 -65.00 11.95 -9.59
CA GLN A 424 -65.16 10.83 -10.53
C GLN A 424 -66.20 9.80 -10.04
N GLN A 425 -66.28 9.56 -8.73
CA GLN A 425 -67.33 8.74 -8.14
C GLN A 425 -68.72 9.40 -8.23
N GLN A 426 -68.79 10.73 -8.13
CA GLN A 426 -70.05 11.47 -8.27
C GLN A 426 -70.52 11.62 -9.72
N SER A 427 -69.61 11.55 -10.71
CA SER A 427 -69.95 11.67 -12.13
C SER A 427 -70.35 10.35 -12.81
N GLY A 428 -70.32 9.22 -12.09
CA GLY A 428 -70.76 7.92 -12.62
C GLY A 428 -69.85 7.33 -13.71
N ALA A 429 -68.60 7.78 -13.81
CA ALA A 429 -67.67 7.27 -14.82
C ALA A 429 -67.15 5.87 -14.46
N LEU A 430 -67.25 4.94 -15.41
CA LEU A 430 -66.73 3.56 -15.28
C LEU A 430 -65.22 3.59 -15.05
N THR A 431 -64.82 3.31 -13.81
CA THR A 431 -63.42 3.20 -13.39
C THR A 431 -63.01 1.73 -13.43
N PRO A 432 -61.73 1.36 -13.65
CA PRO A 432 -61.31 -0.06 -13.71
C PRO A 432 -61.67 -0.90 -12.48
N GLY A 433 -61.81 -0.26 -11.31
CA GLY A 433 -62.27 -0.91 -10.08
C GLY A 433 -63.77 -0.77 -9.79
N SER A 434 -64.57 -0.24 -10.73
CA SER A 434 -66.02 -0.09 -10.55
C SER A 434 -66.72 -1.46 -10.60
N PHE A 435 -67.83 -1.57 -9.86
CA PHE A 435 -68.61 -2.82 -9.78
C PHE A 435 -69.00 -3.35 -11.16
N GLU A 436 -69.47 -2.50 -12.08
CA GLU A 436 -69.91 -2.94 -13.40
C GLU A 436 -68.77 -3.53 -14.24
N VAL A 437 -67.57 -2.96 -14.15
CA VAL A 437 -66.39 -3.46 -14.85
C VAL A 437 -65.94 -4.80 -14.25
N LEU A 438 -65.85 -4.90 -12.92
CA LEU A 438 -65.45 -6.13 -12.24
C LEU A 438 -66.48 -7.26 -12.38
N ALA A 439 -67.76 -6.94 -12.29
CA ALA A 439 -68.85 -7.91 -12.46
C ALA A 439 -68.97 -8.38 -13.92
N GLY A 440 -68.78 -7.47 -14.89
CA GLY A 440 -68.72 -7.81 -16.31
C GLY A 440 -67.55 -8.73 -16.65
N ALA A 441 -66.35 -8.41 -16.16
CA ALA A 441 -65.16 -9.25 -16.36
C ALA A 441 -65.31 -10.61 -15.68
N ALA A 442 -65.84 -10.65 -14.45
CA ALA A 442 -66.12 -11.89 -13.74
C ALA A 442 -67.16 -12.76 -14.49
N GLY A 443 -68.20 -12.15 -15.07
CA GLY A 443 -69.27 -12.85 -15.77
C GLY A 443 -68.87 -13.44 -17.13
N LEU A 444 -67.91 -12.84 -17.85
CA LEU A 444 -67.53 -13.25 -19.21
C LEU A 444 -66.83 -14.61 -19.30
N GLY A 445 -66.32 -15.15 -18.19
CA GLY A 445 -65.59 -16.42 -18.17
C GLY A 445 -66.09 -17.43 -17.13
N LEU A 446 -67.16 -17.12 -16.41
CA LEU A 446 -67.69 -18.00 -15.37
C LEU A 446 -68.39 -19.22 -16.02
N PRO A 447 -68.04 -20.47 -15.68
CA PRO A 447 -68.71 -21.66 -16.21
C PRO A 447 -70.21 -21.66 -15.88
N GLU A 448 -71.08 -22.07 -16.81
CA GLU A 448 -72.55 -22.00 -16.63
C GLU A 448 -73.07 -22.77 -15.40
N ASP A 449 -72.33 -23.80 -14.96
CA ASP A 449 -72.64 -24.64 -13.81
C ASP A 449 -72.21 -24.04 -12.46
N MET A 450 -71.46 -22.94 -12.46
CA MET A 450 -70.90 -22.32 -11.26
C MET A 450 -71.50 -20.92 -11.08
N ARG A 451 -72.57 -20.82 -10.28
CA ARG A 451 -73.21 -19.52 -9.97
C ARG A 451 -72.84 -19.09 -8.55
N PRO A 452 -72.30 -17.87 -8.36
CA PRO A 452 -71.99 -17.37 -7.02
C PRO A 452 -73.31 -17.15 -6.26
N GLN A 453 -73.35 -17.61 -5.01
CA GLN A 453 -74.53 -17.46 -4.15
C GLN A 453 -74.56 -16.11 -3.46
N GLU A 454 -73.41 -15.42 -3.39
CA GLU A 454 -73.25 -14.15 -2.71
C GLU A 454 -72.30 -13.25 -3.49
N LEU A 455 -72.68 -11.99 -3.69
CA LEU A 455 -71.89 -10.95 -4.35
C LEU A 455 -71.74 -9.78 -3.39
N HIS A 456 -70.50 -9.51 -2.95
CA HIS A 456 -70.19 -8.36 -2.10
C HIS A 456 -69.17 -7.46 -2.78
N TYR A 457 -69.44 -6.16 -2.87
CA TYR A 457 -68.53 -5.18 -3.43
C TYR A 457 -68.21 -4.10 -2.40
N GLU A 458 -66.92 -3.96 -2.09
CA GLU A 458 -66.43 -3.01 -1.10
C GLU A 458 -65.04 -2.51 -1.55
N ASN A 459 -64.75 -1.22 -1.40
CA ASN A 459 -63.43 -0.62 -1.68
C ASN A 459 -62.81 -1.00 -3.04
N ALA A 460 -63.60 -1.02 -4.13
CA ALA A 460 -63.15 -1.40 -5.48
C ALA A 460 -62.69 -2.87 -5.62
N GLN A 461 -63.18 -3.74 -4.76
CA GLN A 461 -62.94 -5.18 -4.76
C GLN A 461 -64.27 -5.93 -4.84
N LEU A 462 -64.37 -6.92 -5.72
CA LEU A 462 -65.55 -7.78 -5.87
C LEU A 462 -65.28 -9.13 -5.21
N ARG A 463 -66.08 -9.48 -4.20
CA ARG A 463 -66.01 -10.76 -3.48
C ARG A 463 -67.18 -11.67 -3.90
N LEU A 464 -66.84 -12.86 -4.36
CA LEU A 464 -67.78 -13.89 -4.82
C LEU A 464 -67.79 -15.06 -3.83
N GLY A 465 -68.97 -15.38 -3.27
CA GLY A 465 -69.18 -16.49 -2.34
C GLY A 465 -69.87 -17.68 -2.99
N GLY A 466 -69.59 -18.89 -2.48
CA GLY A 466 -70.28 -20.12 -2.88
C GLY A 466 -69.72 -20.84 -4.11
N LEU A 467 -68.50 -20.48 -4.54
CA LEU A 467 -67.80 -21.17 -5.64
C LEU A 467 -67.02 -22.39 -5.10
N PRO A 468 -67.01 -23.54 -5.81
CA PRO A 468 -66.27 -24.73 -5.39
C PRO A 468 -64.76 -24.50 -5.50
N GLN A 469 -64.04 -24.61 -4.37
CA GLN A 469 -62.59 -24.47 -4.31
C GLN A 469 -61.90 -25.66 -5.00
N GLY A 470 -60.89 -25.39 -5.83
CA GLY A 470 -60.00 -26.41 -6.39
C GLY A 470 -60.51 -27.16 -7.62
N SER A 471 -61.48 -26.61 -8.36
CA SER A 471 -61.85 -27.15 -9.67
C SER A 471 -60.94 -26.62 -10.77
N GLU A 472 -60.48 -27.49 -11.67
CA GLU A 472 -59.58 -27.12 -12.78
C GLU A 472 -60.19 -26.05 -13.71
N LEU A 473 -61.51 -26.07 -13.86
CA LEU A 473 -62.27 -25.06 -14.62
C LEU A 473 -62.18 -23.66 -14.00
N LEU A 474 -62.12 -23.58 -12.67
CA LEU A 474 -62.05 -22.30 -11.95
C LEU A 474 -60.64 -21.71 -12.01
N GLN A 475 -59.59 -22.55 -11.99
CA GLN A 475 -58.22 -22.11 -12.25
C GLN A 475 -58.05 -21.53 -13.66
N GLN A 476 -58.63 -22.16 -14.68
CA GLN A 476 -58.60 -21.63 -16.05
C GLN A 476 -59.31 -20.26 -16.17
N TRP A 477 -60.37 -20.05 -15.38
CA TRP A 477 -61.05 -18.77 -15.32
C TRP A 477 -60.24 -17.71 -14.55
N GLU A 478 -59.61 -18.06 -13.43
CA GLU A 478 -58.69 -17.18 -12.69
C GLU A 478 -57.51 -16.72 -13.57
N ASP A 479 -56.94 -17.62 -14.37
CA ASP A 479 -55.90 -17.29 -15.36
C ASP A 479 -56.43 -16.34 -16.46
N GLY A 480 -57.68 -16.52 -16.88
CA GLY A 480 -58.37 -15.61 -17.79
C GLY A 480 -58.58 -14.20 -17.23
N LEU A 481 -58.88 -14.08 -15.93
CA LEU A 481 -58.97 -12.81 -15.23
C LEU A 481 -57.60 -12.13 -15.10
N ALA A 482 -56.54 -12.90 -14.82
CA ALA A 482 -55.17 -12.39 -14.78
C ALA A 482 -54.72 -11.81 -16.13
N ALA A 483 -55.11 -12.45 -17.25
CA ALA A 483 -54.86 -11.94 -18.60
C ALA A 483 -55.57 -10.59 -18.89
N GLN A 484 -56.67 -10.30 -18.20
CA GLN A 484 -57.40 -9.03 -18.29
C GLN A 484 -56.89 -7.97 -17.30
N GLY A 485 -55.80 -8.25 -16.57
CA GLY A 485 -55.21 -7.32 -15.60
C GLY A 485 -55.96 -7.25 -14.27
N LEU A 486 -56.75 -8.27 -13.95
CA LEU A 486 -57.44 -8.42 -12.67
C LEU A 486 -56.76 -9.51 -11.84
N LEU A 487 -56.54 -9.28 -10.56
CA LEU A 487 -56.04 -10.27 -9.62
C LEU A 487 -57.22 -10.94 -8.92
N ALA A 488 -57.26 -12.27 -8.98
CA ALA A 488 -58.20 -13.09 -8.22
C ALA A 488 -57.44 -13.78 -7.08
N GLN A 489 -57.89 -13.60 -5.84
CA GLN A 489 -57.28 -14.19 -4.65
C GLN A 489 -58.35 -14.76 -3.72
N TRP A 490 -58.11 -15.95 -3.18
CA TRP A 490 -59.00 -16.57 -2.20
C TRP A 490 -58.78 -16.01 -0.81
N HIS A 491 -59.85 -15.53 -0.16
CA HIS A 491 -59.84 -15.05 1.22
C HIS A 491 -61.06 -15.59 1.97
N GLU A 492 -60.84 -16.34 3.07
CA GLU A 492 -61.89 -16.87 3.95
C GLU A 492 -63.04 -17.62 3.24
N GLY A 493 -62.74 -18.41 2.20
CA GLY A 493 -63.77 -19.16 1.48
C GLY A 493 -64.53 -18.37 0.41
N ARG A 494 -64.16 -17.11 0.16
CA ARG A 494 -64.68 -16.27 -0.93
C ARG A 494 -63.55 -15.89 -1.89
N LEU A 495 -63.87 -15.74 -3.17
CA LEU A 495 -62.93 -15.27 -4.17
C LEU A 495 -63.00 -13.75 -4.28
N GLN A 496 -61.88 -13.07 -4.05
CA GLN A 496 -61.76 -11.61 -4.15
C GLN A 496 -61.09 -11.23 -5.47
N ILE A 497 -61.74 -10.37 -6.25
CA ILE A 497 -61.26 -9.85 -7.53
C ILE A 497 -60.98 -8.35 -7.39
N GLU A 498 -59.78 -7.93 -7.76
CA GLU A 498 -59.36 -6.52 -7.73
C GLU A 498 -58.50 -6.17 -8.96
N PRO A 499 -58.45 -4.89 -9.38
CA PRO A 499 -57.54 -4.48 -10.46
C PRO A 499 -56.08 -4.65 -10.02
N ALA A 500 -55.25 -5.26 -10.88
CA ALA A 500 -53.84 -5.46 -10.58
C ALA A 500 -53.17 -4.09 -10.30
N PRO A 501 -52.35 -3.97 -9.23
CA PRO A 501 -51.62 -2.74 -8.98
C PRO A 501 -50.71 -2.49 -10.18
N THR A 502 -50.94 -1.38 -10.87
CA THR A 502 -50.03 -0.88 -11.90
C THR A 502 -48.72 -0.53 -11.22
N THR A 503 -47.84 -1.53 -11.10
CA THR A 503 -46.49 -1.31 -10.59
C THR A 503 -45.83 -0.42 -11.62
N PRO A 504 -45.46 0.84 -11.31
CA PRO A 504 -44.75 1.66 -12.27
C PRO A 504 -43.45 0.93 -12.57
N THR A 505 -43.29 0.49 -13.81
CA THR A 505 -42.05 -0.06 -14.34
C THR A 505 -40.97 0.98 -14.08
N ARG A 506 -40.16 0.73 -13.04
CA ARG A 506 -39.02 1.56 -12.67
C ARG A 506 -38.11 1.56 -13.89
N GLY A 507 -37.91 2.74 -14.48
CA GLY A 507 -37.08 2.93 -15.67
C GLY A 507 -35.76 2.17 -15.54
N GLN A 508 -35.45 1.41 -16.59
CA GLN A 508 -34.10 0.91 -16.85
C GLN A 508 -33.14 2.10 -17.07
N PRO A 509 -31.84 1.92 -16.74
CA PRO A 509 -30.88 2.98 -16.45
C PRO A 509 -30.61 3.99 -17.57
#